data_AF-A0A5Q4T809-F1
#
_entry.id   AF-A0A5Q4T809-F1
#
_cell.length_a   1.000
_cell.length_b   1.000
_cell.length_c   1.000
_cell.angle_alpha   90.00
_cell.angle_beta   90.00
_cell.angle_gamma   90.00
#
_symmetry.space_group_name_H-M   'P 1'
#
loop_
_entity.id
_entity.type
_entity.pdbx_description
1 polymer ?
#
loop_
_entity_poly.entity_id
_entity_poly.type
_entity_poly.pdbx_seq_one_letter_code
_entity_poly.pdbx_strand_id
1 'polypeptide(L)'
;MGDLFAVDVSLDLPREVPATVLTALRHHLAPAPEDDEDAAVHAGDDEDAAGCAGDPGPFFGGRGPAYRIGGVVGGELLPAPRGWALTVRQEIHAELLDEVVAFVGDLVAHTTTPGVVGQVRFYEDEIPELLVNRAGTLLRIRPVPPAP
;
A
#
# COMPACT_ATOMS: atom_id res chain seq x y z
N MET A 1 -9.95 -16.38 10.02
CA MET A 1 -10.91 -15.34 9.58
C MET A 1 -10.18 -14.03 9.83
N GLY A 2 -9.63 -13.42 8.79
CA GLY A 2 -8.73 -12.27 8.93
C GLY A 2 -9.46 -10.97 8.68
N ASP A 3 -9.11 -9.95 9.45
CA ASP A 3 -9.58 -8.59 9.26
C ASP A 3 -8.91 -8.02 8.00
N LEU A 4 -9.69 -7.80 6.95
CA LEU A 4 -9.21 -7.34 5.65
C LEU A 4 -9.60 -5.88 5.39
N PHE A 5 -8.68 -5.14 4.81
CA PHE A 5 -8.87 -3.76 4.39
C PHE A 5 -8.73 -3.64 2.88
N ALA A 6 -9.66 -2.90 2.27
CA ALA A 6 -9.48 -2.32 0.95
C ALA A 6 -8.55 -1.11 1.09
N VAL A 7 -7.48 -1.07 0.31
CA VAL A 7 -6.61 0.11 0.20
C VAL A 7 -6.52 0.53 -1.25
N ASP A 8 -6.89 1.77 -1.54
CA ASP A 8 -6.66 2.39 -2.84
C ASP A 8 -5.77 3.63 -2.65
N VAL A 9 -4.75 3.78 -3.49
CA VAL A 9 -3.84 4.93 -3.48
C VAL A 9 -3.60 5.38 -4.92
N SER A 10 -3.79 6.66 -5.19
CA SER A 10 -3.50 7.28 -6.49
C SER A 10 -2.85 8.64 -6.26
N LEU A 11 -1.60 8.80 -6.71
CA LEU A 11 -0.82 10.02 -6.56
C LEU A 11 0.24 10.17 -7.65
N ASP A 12 0.71 11.40 -7.83
CA ASP A 12 1.78 11.75 -8.76
C ASP A 12 3.04 12.11 -7.99
N LEU A 13 4.18 11.54 -8.38
CA LEU A 13 5.49 11.90 -7.85
C LEU A 13 6.22 12.81 -8.85
N PRO A 14 6.92 13.86 -8.41
CA PRO A 14 7.72 14.71 -9.28
C PRO A 14 8.94 13.94 -9.81
N ARG A 15 9.59 14.46 -10.84
CA ARG A 15 10.78 13.83 -11.43
C ARG A 15 11.96 13.82 -10.45
N GLU A 16 12.01 14.79 -9.56
CA GLU A 16 13.06 15.04 -8.58
C GLU A 16 12.89 14.20 -7.29
N VAL A 17 11.88 13.32 -7.23
CA VAL A 17 11.69 12.42 -6.10
C VAL A 17 12.99 11.64 -5.81
N PRO A 18 13.40 11.51 -4.52
CA PRO A 18 14.63 10.82 -4.19
C PRO A 18 14.66 9.39 -4.75
N ALA A 19 15.82 8.96 -5.26
CA ALA A 19 15.99 7.62 -5.82
C ALA A 19 15.70 6.53 -4.78
N THR A 20 15.98 6.79 -3.50
CA THR A 20 15.67 5.88 -2.38
C THR A 20 14.17 5.62 -2.24
N VAL A 21 13.35 6.66 -2.38
CA VAL A 21 11.87 6.55 -2.33
C VAL A 21 11.36 5.75 -3.53
N LEU A 22 11.90 5.99 -4.73
CA LEU A 22 11.53 5.20 -5.92
C LEU A 22 11.97 3.74 -5.80
N THR A 23 13.13 3.46 -5.20
CA THR A 23 13.60 2.09 -4.96
C THR A 23 12.68 1.38 -3.98
N ALA A 24 12.32 2.02 -2.86
CA ALA A 24 11.37 1.46 -1.89
C ALA A 24 9.99 1.22 -2.52
N LEU A 25 9.48 2.18 -3.30
CA LEU A 25 8.20 2.02 -4.02
C LEU A 25 8.24 0.86 -5.02
N ARG A 26 9.32 0.71 -5.78
CA ARG A 26 9.49 -0.43 -6.70
C ARG A 26 9.62 -1.75 -5.95
N HIS A 27 10.25 -1.76 -4.78
CA HIS A 27 10.31 -2.94 -3.93
C HIS A 27 8.90 -3.37 -3.53
N HIS A 28 8.07 -2.47 -3.00
CA HIS A 28 6.71 -2.83 -2.61
C HIS A 28 5.76 -3.16 -3.76
N LEU A 29 6.05 -2.67 -4.98
CA LEU A 29 5.31 -3.02 -6.21
C LEU A 29 5.79 -4.33 -6.86
N ALA A 30 6.95 -4.84 -6.46
CA ALA A 30 7.45 -6.11 -6.97
C ALA A 30 6.44 -7.21 -6.64
N PRO A 31 6.22 -8.18 -7.53
CA PRO A 31 5.34 -9.31 -7.24
C PRO A 31 5.74 -9.93 -5.90
N ALA A 32 4.75 -10.24 -5.07
CA ALA A 32 5.02 -11.06 -3.90
C ALA A 32 5.70 -12.35 -4.37
N PRO A 33 6.70 -12.87 -3.63
CA PRO A 33 7.19 -14.22 -3.91
C PRO A 33 5.98 -15.13 -3.98
N GLU A 34 5.86 -15.90 -5.07
CA GLU A 34 4.80 -16.89 -5.17
C GLU A 34 4.93 -17.77 -3.92
N ASP A 35 3.83 -17.93 -3.18
CA ASP A 35 3.76 -18.88 -2.09
C ASP A 35 3.95 -20.27 -2.71
N ASP A 36 5.20 -20.69 -2.89
CA ASP A 36 5.54 -22.09 -3.05
C ASP A 36 5.06 -22.75 -1.76
N GLU A 37 3.89 -23.38 -1.81
CA GLU A 37 3.33 -24.17 -0.72
C GLU A 37 4.28 -25.30 -0.26
N ASP A 38 5.34 -25.58 -1.05
CA ASP A 38 6.46 -26.48 -0.74
C ASP A 38 7.67 -25.82 -0.03
N ALA A 39 7.73 -24.50 0.12
CA ALA A 39 8.81 -23.82 0.86
C ALA A 39 8.60 -23.87 2.40
N ALA A 40 7.40 -24.23 2.85
CA ALA A 40 7.06 -24.35 4.27
C ALA A 40 7.71 -25.57 4.98
N VAL A 41 8.47 -26.42 4.27
CA VAL A 41 9.17 -27.59 4.84
C VAL A 41 10.68 -27.41 5.01
N HIS A 42 11.23 -26.21 4.79
CA HIS A 42 12.62 -25.89 5.13
C HIS A 42 12.79 -24.79 6.19
N ALA A 43 11.72 -24.37 6.88
CA ALA A 43 11.84 -23.66 8.16
C ALA A 43 12.14 -24.66 9.30
N GLY A 44 13.18 -25.47 9.11
CA GLY A 44 13.76 -26.32 10.13
C GLY A 44 15.17 -25.83 10.44
N ASP A 45 15.35 -25.35 11.66
CA ASP A 45 16.62 -25.40 12.40
C ASP A 45 17.73 -24.39 12.07
N ASP A 46 17.42 -23.09 12.02
CA ASP A 46 18.42 -22.04 12.26
C ASP A 46 17.97 -21.13 13.42
N GLU A 47 18.32 -21.53 14.66
CA GLU A 47 18.18 -20.73 15.89
C GLU A 47 19.16 -19.52 15.97
N ASP A 48 19.80 -19.11 14.86
CA ASP A 48 20.82 -18.05 14.83
C ASP A 48 20.43 -16.79 14.01
N ALA A 49 19.13 -16.55 13.77
CA ALA A 49 18.65 -15.31 13.15
C ALA A 49 18.09 -14.29 14.16
N ALA A 50 18.78 -14.10 15.29
CA ALA A 50 18.50 -13.01 16.22
C ALA A 50 19.04 -11.68 15.66
N GLY A 51 18.20 -10.89 14.98
CA GLY A 51 18.45 -9.44 14.85
C GLY A 51 18.25 -8.76 13.49
N CYS A 52 17.68 -9.43 12.48
CA CYS A 52 17.19 -8.73 11.30
C CYS A 52 15.66 -8.60 11.44
N ALA A 53 15.19 -7.45 11.95
CA ALA A 53 13.85 -7.01 11.62
C ALA A 53 13.84 -6.86 10.09
N GLY A 54 13.40 -7.92 9.39
CA GLY A 54 13.31 -7.93 7.95
C GLY A 54 12.47 -6.74 7.51
N ASP A 55 12.94 -6.01 6.50
CA ASP A 55 12.13 -5.01 5.82
C ASP A 55 10.79 -5.68 5.46
N PRO A 56 9.63 -5.13 5.86
CA PRO A 56 8.35 -5.76 5.58
C PRO A 56 8.24 -6.04 4.09
N GLY A 57 7.84 -7.26 3.75
CA GLY A 57 7.77 -7.73 2.37
C GLY A 57 6.88 -6.85 1.48
N PRO A 58 6.89 -7.08 0.16
CA PRO A 58 6.14 -6.26 -0.78
C PRO A 58 4.62 -6.34 -0.52
N PHE A 59 4.00 -5.21 -0.17
CA PHE A 59 2.55 -5.14 0.09
C PHE A 59 1.71 -4.67 -1.11
N PHE A 60 2.30 -4.09 -2.16
CA PHE A 60 1.61 -3.67 -3.40
C PHE A 60 1.89 -4.60 -4.60
N GLY A 61 2.55 -5.72 -4.34
CA GLY A 61 2.91 -6.75 -5.31
C GLY A 61 1.74 -7.62 -5.76
N GLY A 62 0.65 -7.66 -4.98
CA GLY A 62 -0.54 -8.45 -5.28
C GLY A 62 -1.10 -8.15 -6.67
N ARG A 63 -1.42 -9.21 -7.41
CA ARG A 63 -2.07 -9.18 -8.73
C ARG A 63 -3.15 -10.26 -8.79
N GLY A 64 -4.33 -9.92 -9.30
CA GLY A 64 -5.39 -10.90 -9.51
C GLY A 64 -6.75 -10.44 -8.98
N PRO A 65 -7.75 -11.32 -8.93
CA PRO A 65 -9.07 -10.96 -8.42
C PRO A 65 -9.00 -10.59 -6.93
N ALA A 66 -9.73 -9.55 -6.56
CA ALA A 66 -9.95 -9.20 -5.16
C ALA A 66 -11.07 -10.09 -4.58
N TYR A 67 -10.83 -10.74 -3.44
CA TYR A 67 -11.71 -11.78 -2.90
C TYR A 67 -12.89 -11.23 -2.10
N ARG A 68 -12.74 -10.07 -1.43
CA ARG A 68 -13.74 -9.46 -0.53
C ARG A 68 -14.27 -8.13 -1.02
N ILE A 69 -13.47 -7.35 -1.74
CA ILE A 69 -13.82 -5.98 -2.16
C ILE A 69 -14.28 -5.93 -3.63
N GLY A 70 -14.18 -7.06 -4.34
CA GLY A 70 -14.50 -7.20 -5.75
C GLY A 70 -13.54 -6.46 -6.68
N GLY A 71 -13.51 -6.84 -7.95
CA GLY A 71 -12.58 -6.28 -8.94
C GLY A 71 -11.20 -6.96 -8.89
N VAL A 72 -10.15 -6.16 -9.05
CA VAL A 72 -8.77 -6.64 -9.23
C VAL A 72 -7.84 -5.90 -8.27
N VAL A 73 -6.94 -6.64 -7.62
CA VAL A 73 -5.81 -6.07 -6.89
C VAL A 73 -4.63 -5.84 -7.84
N GLY A 74 -3.93 -4.73 -7.66
CA GLY A 74 -2.85 -4.30 -8.54
C GLY A 74 -2.17 -3.02 -8.08
N GLY A 75 -1.05 -2.69 -8.71
CA GLY A 75 -0.24 -1.53 -8.39
C GLY A 75 0.66 -1.17 -9.55
N GLU A 76 0.53 0.00 -10.13
CA GLU A 76 1.32 0.44 -11.27
C GLU A 76 2.01 1.76 -10.99
N LEU A 77 3.28 1.83 -11.36
CA LEU A 77 4.08 3.04 -11.38
C LEU A 77 4.56 3.29 -12.81
N LEU A 78 4.03 4.33 -13.45
CA LEU A 78 4.35 4.65 -14.84
C LEU A 78 5.05 6.00 -14.95
N PRO A 79 6.01 6.16 -15.89
CA PRO A 79 6.53 7.48 -16.23
C PRO A 79 5.42 8.41 -16.73
N ALA A 80 5.43 9.65 -16.26
CA ALA A 80 4.52 10.71 -16.67
C ALA A 80 5.31 11.97 -17.08
N PRO A 81 4.72 12.93 -17.82
CA PRO A 81 5.43 14.13 -18.28
C PRO A 81 6.11 14.95 -17.17
N ARG A 82 5.58 14.87 -15.93
CA ARG A 82 6.08 15.61 -14.76
C ARG A 82 6.74 14.71 -13.69
N GLY A 83 7.02 13.45 -14.01
CA GLY A 83 7.61 12.49 -13.07
C GLY A 83 7.01 11.11 -13.22
N TRP A 84 6.22 10.69 -12.22
CA TRP A 84 5.63 9.36 -12.15
C TRP A 84 4.17 9.42 -11.72
N ALA A 85 3.36 8.55 -12.29
CA ALA A 85 1.99 8.32 -11.86
C ALA A 85 1.90 6.96 -11.15
N LEU A 86 1.39 6.96 -9.92
CA LEU A 86 1.18 5.77 -9.10
C LEU A 86 -0.32 5.50 -8.98
N THR A 87 -0.73 4.26 -9.15
CA THR A 87 -2.04 3.77 -8.70
C THR A 87 -1.90 2.40 -8.09
N VAL A 88 -2.53 2.17 -6.95
CA VAL A 88 -2.53 0.93 -6.19
C VAL A 88 -3.94 0.64 -5.71
N ARG A 89 -4.34 -0.63 -5.79
CA ARG A 89 -5.55 -1.19 -5.20
C ARG A 89 -5.21 -2.55 -4.60
N GLN A 90 -5.39 -2.71 -3.29
CA GLN A 90 -5.03 -3.94 -2.59
C GLN A 90 -6.10 -4.37 -1.59
N GLU A 91 -6.09 -5.67 -1.30
CA GLU A 91 -6.67 -6.25 -0.09
C GLU A 91 -5.52 -6.60 0.84
N ILE A 92 -5.48 -5.99 2.02
CA ILE A 92 -4.42 -6.24 3.00
C ILE A 92 -5.02 -6.69 4.32
N HIS A 93 -4.26 -7.51 5.05
CA HIS A 93 -4.59 -7.84 6.43
C HIS A 93 -4.40 -6.61 7.34
N ALA A 94 -5.21 -6.53 8.40
CA ALA A 94 -5.16 -5.44 9.38
C ALA A 94 -3.76 -5.23 9.97
N GLU A 95 -2.99 -6.30 10.11
CA GLU A 95 -1.60 -6.29 10.60
C GLU A 95 -0.67 -5.43 9.73
N LEU A 96 -0.92 -5.37 8.41
CA LEU A 96 -0.13 -4.58 7.46
C LEU A 96 -0.64 -3.15 7.29
N LEU A 97 -1.79 -2.80 7.88
CA LEU A 97 -2.43 -1.52 7.60
C LEU A 97 -1.58 -0.33 8.05
N ASP A 98 -1.01 -0.40 9.26
CA ASP A 98 -0.22 0.71 9.80
C ASP A 98 1.08 0.91 9.00
N GLU A 99 1.71 -0.17 8.53
CA GLU A 99 2.89 -0.11 7.67
C GLU A 99 2.57 0.50 6.31
N VAL A 100 1.46 0.07 5.68
CA VAL A 100 1.01 0.64 4.40
C VAL A 100 0.68 2.12 4.55
N VAL A 101 -0.01 2.52 5.63
CA VAL A 101 -0.34 3.93 5.88
C VAL A 101 0.91 4.75 6.15
N ALA A 102 1.88 4.22 6.90
CA ALA A 102 3.16 4.88 7.13
C ALA A 102 3.92 5.10 5.82
N PHE A 103 4.00 4.07 4.97
CA PHE A 103 4.65 4.16 3.67
C PHE A 103 3.97 5.17 2.74
N VAL A 104 2.63 5.18 2.70
CA VAL A 104 1.89 6.21 1.95
C VAL A 104 2.17 7.60 2.54
N GLY A 105 2.35 7.72 3.85
CA GLY A 105 2.79 8.93 4.52
C GLY A 105 4.13 9.45 3.98
N ASP A 106 5.11 8.56 3.82
CA ASP A 106 6.41 8.89 3.23
C ASP A 106 6.27 9.32 1.76
N LEU A 107 5.43 8.64 0.97
CA LEU A 107 5.16 9.05 -0.41
C LEU A 107 4.51 10.43 -0.49
N VAL A 108 3.60 10.74 0.44
CA VAL A 108 2.89 12.02 0.51
C VAL A 108 3.84 13.19 0.78
N ALA A 109 4.95 12.98 1.51
CA ALA A 109 5.98 14.01 1.68
C ALA A 109 6.65 14.42 0.35
N HIS A 110 6.54 13.58 -0.69
CA HIS A 110 7.15 13.78 -2.00
C HIS A 110 6.16 13.98 -3.14
N THR A 111 4.85 13.80 -2.93
CA THR A 111 3.87 13.90 -4.02
C THR A 111 3.56 15.34 -4.43
N THR A 112 3.16 15.50 -5.70
CA THR A 112 2.60 16.77 -6.20
C THR A 112 1.07 16.82 -6.18
N THR A 113 0.41 15.71 -5.82
CA THR A 113 -1.06 15.60 -5.76
C THR A 113 -1.59 16.19 -4.45
N PRO A 114 -2.33 17.31 -4.48
CA PRO A 114 -2.97 17.85 -3.28
C PRO A 114 -4.31 17.14 -2.99
N GLY A 115 -4.74 17.13 -1.73
CA GLY A 115 -6.06 16.64 -1.37
C GLY A 115 -6.12 15.12 -1.25
N VAL A 116 -7.21 14.50 -1.70
CA VAL A 116 -7.40 13.05 -1.57
C VAL A 116 -6.42 12.32 -2.47
N VAL A 117 -5.59 11.46 -1.86
CA VAL A 117 -4.60 10.61 -2.54
C VAL A 117 -4.94 9.12 -2.44
N GLY A 118 -6.04 8.78 -1.76
CA GLY A 118 -6.45 7.39 -1.59
C GLY A 118 -7.54 7.21 -0.55
N GLN A 119 -7.79 5.95 -0.21
CA GLN A 119 -8.75 5.54 0.81
C GLN A 119 -8.36 4.20 1.43
N VAL A 120 -8.86 4.00 2.65
CA VAL A 120 -8.78 2.74 3.40
C VAL A 120 -10.19 2.39 3.87
N ARG A 121 -10.64 1.16 3.64
CA ARG A 121 -11.96 0.70 4.09
C ARG A 121 -11.86 -0.67 4.70
N PHE A 122 -12.31 -0.84 5.93
CA PHE A 122 -12.52 -2.18 6.46
C PHE A 122 -13.60 -2.87 5.61
N TYR A 123 -13.42 -4.15 5.25
CA TYR A 123 -14.31 -4.76 4.24
C TYR A 123 -15.79 -4.74 4.62
N GLU A 124 -16.11 -4.76 5.92
CA GLU A 124 -17.48 -4.69 6.47
C GLU A 124 -18.04 -3.28 6.58
N ASP A 125 -17.19 -2.25 6.50
CA ASP A 125 -17.61 -0.85 6.56
C ASP A 125 -18.15 -0.39 5.20
N GLU A 126 -19.26 0.36 5.22
CA GLU A 126 -19.80 1.00 4.02
C GLU A 126 -18.97 2.24 3.61
N ILE A 127 -18.46 2.98 4.61
CA ILE A 127 -17.82 4.28 4.39
C ILE A 127 -16.30 4.14 4.55
N PRO A 128 -15.50 4.46 3.51
CA PRO A 128 -14.06 4.46 3.61
C PRO A 128 -13.53 5.65 4.42
N GLU A 129 -12.38 5.50 5.05
CA GLU A 129 -11.55 6.62 5.46
C GLU A 129 -10.73 7.14 4.27
N LEU A 130 -10.70 8.45 4.10
CA LEU A 130 -9.94 9.10 3.04
C LEU A 130 -8.50 9.35 3.50
N LEU A 131 -7.56 9.05 2.61
CA LEU A 131 -6.16 9.42 2.72
C LEU A 131 -5.97 10.78 2.05
N VAL A 132 -5.63 11.81 2.82
CA VAL A 132 -5.54 13.19 2.36
C VAL A 132 -4.14 13.73 2.53
N ASN A 133 -3.50 14.12 1.43
CA ASN A 133 -2.29 14.92 1.47
C ASN A 133 -2.62 16.38 1.81
N ARG A 134 -2.12 16.83 2.96
CA ARG A 134 -2.14 18.23 3.37
C ARG A 134 -0.71 18.74 3.54
N ALA A 135 -0.21 19.39 2.49
CA ALA A 135 1.12 20.01 2.47
C ALA A 135 2.27 19.05 2.84
N GLY A 136 2.23 17.82 2.29
CA GLY A 136 3.25 16.80 2.54
C GLY A 136 3.02 15.99 3.81
N THR A 137 1.88 16.17 4.48
CA THR A 137 1.47 15.35 5.63
C THR A 137 0.22 14.56 5.27
N LEU A 138 0.26 13.25 5.52
CA LEU A 138 -0.90 12.38 5.33
C LEU A 138 -1.86 12.50 6.50
N LEU A 139 -3.14 12.74 6.21
CA LEU A 139 -4.23 12.73 7.16
C LEU A 139 -5.24 11.64 6.80
N ARG A 140 -5.76 10.94 7.81
CA ARG A 140 -6.90 10.03 7.66
C ARG A 140 -8.17 10.75 8.09
N ILE A 141 -9.13 10.87 7.19
CA ILE A 141 -10.40 11.55 7.45
C ILE A 141 -11.54 10.57 7.22
N ARG A 142 -12.32 10.27 8.25
CA ARG A 142 -13.58 9.54 8.10
C ARG A 142 -14.68 10.52 7.66
N PRO A 143 -15.26 10.36 6.46
CA PRO A 143 -16.40 11.16 6.03
C PRO A 143 -17.59 10.94 6.96
N VAL A 144 -18.32 12.01 7.24
CA VAL A 144 -19.63 11.91 7.89
C VAL A 144 -20.65 11.68 6.78
N PRO A 145 -21.47 10.59 6.84
CA PRO A 145 -22.50 10.38 5.85
C PRO A 145 -23.47 11.57 5.81
N PRO A 146 -24.01 11.92 4.63
CA PRO A 146 -25.03 12.96 4.55
C PRO A 146 -26.22 12.58 5.45
N ALA A 147 -26.80 13.58 6.12
CA ALA A 147 -28.02 13.37 6.88
C ALA A 147 -29.14 12.86 5.95
N PRO A 148 -30.00 11.92 6.42
CA PRO A 148 -31.05 11.32 5.61
C PRO A 148 -32.09 12.33 5.11
#